data_AF-A0A1F4SUV4-F1
#
_entry.id   AF-A0A1F4SUV4-F1
#
_cell.length_a   1.000
_cell.length_b   1.000
_cell.length_c   1.000
_cell.angle_alpha   90.00
_cell.angle_beta   90.00
_cell.angle_gamma   90.00
#
_symmetry.space_group_name_H-M   'P 1'
#
loop_
_entity.id
_entity.type
_entity.pdbx_description
1 polymer ?
#
loop_
_entity_poly.entity_id
_entity_poly.type
_entity_poly.pdbx_seq_one_letter_code
_entity_poly.pdbx_strand_id
1 'polypeptide(L)'
;MRKIRNLNETEPMDFSELSSEFSKICVKNRIDILYLFGSMATQRQTALSDVDMAFYTKDGLSSDAKLKLHRDFSGLLKRDDIDLTDLKRANPLTSYKAIKEGVLLYCSDDELKQILEYKIQTKYLDTMYLREEFHRNLEKTIFEGNFYDKN
;
A
#
# COMPACT_ATOMS: atom_id res chain seq x y z
N MET A 1 27.19 26.54 -18.10
CA MET A 1 26.12 25.81 -18.82
C MET A 1 25.91 24.47 -18.12
N ARG A 2 24.79 24.30 -17.40
CA ARG A 2 24.48 23.08 -16.65
C ARG A 2 24.00 21.99 -17.62
N LYS A 3 24.70 20.85 -17.65
CA LYS A 3 24.27 19.63 -18.36
C LYS A 3 22.93 19.18 -17.80
N ILE A 4 21.94 19.09 -18.69
CA ILE A 4 20.63 18.50 -18.46
C ILE A 4 20.88 17.01 -18.17
N ARG A 5 20.56 16.54 -16.95
CA ARG A 5 20.58 15.11 -16.63
C ARG A 5 19.33 14.47 -17.25
N ASN A 6 19.56 13.48 -18.10
CA ASN A 6 18.50 12.64 -18.67
C ASN A 6 17.76 11.91 -17.54
N LEU A 7 16.43 11.92 -17.59
CA LEU A 7 15.51 11.36 -16.59
C LEU A 7 15.30 9.83 -16.72
N ASN A 8 16.19 9.11 -17.41
CA ASN A 8 15.98 7.69 -17.75
C ASN A 8 16.99 6.72 -17.10
N GLU A 9 17.72 7.15 -16.08
CA GLU A 9 18.63 6.29 -15.31
C GLU A 9 18.24 6.32 -13.85
N THR A 10 17.18 5.61 -13.50
CA THR A 10 16.85 5.33 -12.10
C THR A 10 17.16 3.87 -11.85
N GLU A 11 18.29 3.65 -11.18
CA GLU A 11 18.77 2.33 -10.78
C GLU A 11 17.67 1.58 -9.99
N PRO A 12 17.57 0.25 -10.16
CA PRO A 12 16.67 -0.57 -9.37
C PRO A 12 16.93 -0.34 -7.88
N MET A 13 15.95 0.19 -7.15
CA MET A 13 16.09 0.46 -5.72
C MET A 13 16.01 -0.86 -4.96
N ASP A 14 17.14 -1.30 -4.40
CA ASP A 14 17.18 -2.48 -3.55
C ASP A 14 16.71 -2.12 -2.13
N PHE A 15 15.47 -2.49 -1.82
CA PHE A 15 14.86 -2.29 -0.50
C PHE A 15 15.56 -3.10 0.61
N SER A 16 16.38 -4.11 0.27
CA SER A 16 17.10 -4.92 1.24
C SER A 16 18.13 -4.09 2.04
N GLU A 17 18.83 -3.18 1.37
CA GLU A 17 19.82 -2.28 1.99
C GLU A 17 19.18 -1.22 2.91
N LEU A 18 17.89 -0.93 2.71
CA LEU A 18 17.13 0.08 3.47
C LEU A 18 16.36 -0.49 4.66
N SER A 19 16.40 -1.80 4.90
CA SER A 19 15.72 -2.49 6.00
C SER A 19 15.95 -1.86 7.37
N SER A 20 17.18 -1.41 7.64
CA SER A 20 17.56 -0.70 8.88
C SER A 20 16.85 0.65 9.02
N GLU A 21 16.76 1.42 7.94
CA GLU A 21 16.12 2.74 7.96
C GLU A 21 14.59 2.62 8.08
N PHE A 22 13.97 1.66 7.38
CA PHE A 22 12.55 1.34 7.56
C PHE A 22 12.24 1.01 9.03
N SER A 23 13.07 0.18 9.66
CA SER A 23 12.90 -0.19 11.06
C SER A 23 12.99 1.03 11.99
N LYS A 24 13.95 1.94 11.78
CA LYS A 24 14.07 3.18 12.57
C LYS A 24 12.84 4.07 12.44
N ILE A 25 12.34 4.28 11.23
CA ILE A 25 11.13 5.08 10.99
C ILE A 25 9.91 4.43 11.65
N CYS A 26 9.78 3.10 11.55
CA CYS A 26 8.68 2.36 12.15
C CYS A 26 8.68 2.49 13.68
N VAL A 27 9.82 2.28 14.33
CA VAL A 27 9.97 2.45 15.79
C VAL A 27 9.66 3.89 16.21
N LYS A 28 10.21 4.88 15.50
CA LYS A 28 10.00 6.32 15.77
C LYS A 28 8.52 6.71 15.70
N ASN A 29 7.77 6.12 14.78
CA ASN A 29 6.37 6.45 14.52
C ASN A 29 5.38 5.42 15.12
N ARG A 30 5.86 4.47 15.94
CA ARG A 30 5.03 3.43 16.59
C ARG A 30 4.21 2.61 15.59
N ILE A 31 4.86 2.24 14.48
CA ILE A 31 4.32 1.30 13.50
C ILE A 31 4.65 -0.10 13.97
N ASP A 32 3.66 -0.99 13.95
CA ASP A 32 3.85 -2.39 14.32
C ASP A 32 4.20 -3.25 13.11
N ILE A 33 3.57 -2.98 11.97
CA ILE A 33 3.78 -3.76 10.75
C ILE A 33 3.80 -2.82 9.54
N LEU A 34 4.72 -3.07 8.62
CA LEU A 34 4.84 -2.37 7.34
C LEU A 34 4.98 -3.37 6.21
N TYR A 35 4.11 -3.27 5.22
CA TYR A 35 4.20 -3.99 3.94
C TYR A 35 4.44 -2.99 2.82
N LEU A 36 5.24 -3.40 1.84
CA LEU A 36 5.29 -2.80 0.52
C LEU A 36 4.41 -3.63 -0.40
N PHE A 37 3.43 -3.03 -1.06
CA PHE A 37 2.49 -3.75 -1.93
C PHE A 37 2.22 -2.95 -3.21
N GLY A 38 1.17 -3.31 -3.95
CA GLY A 38 0.78 -2.61 -5.17
C GLY A 38 1.48 -3.12 -6.42
N SER A 39 1.49 -2.29 -7.48
CA SER A 39 2.04 -2.68 -8.79
C SER A 39 3.52 -3.09 -8.76
N MET A 40 4.22 -2.80 -7.67
CA MET A 40 5.61 -3.20 -7.40
C MET A 40 5.78 -4.59 -6.77
N ALA A 41 4.71 -5.24 -6.29
CA ALA A 41 4.77 -6.58 -5.70
C ALA A 41 5.09 -7.70 -6.72
N THR A 42 5.04 -7.41 -8.03
CA THR A 42 5.22 -8.39 -9.10
C THR A 42 6.48 -8.10 -9.94
N GLN A 43 7.62 -8.59 -9.47
CA GLN A 43 8.81 -9.01 -10.24
C GLN A 43 9.48 -8.07 -11.26
N ARG A 44 9.19 -6.76 -11.36
CA ARG A 44 9.99 -5.83 -12.17
C ARG A 44 10.12 -4.47 -11.50
N GLN A 45 11.22 -4.29 -10.76
CA GLN A 45 11.70 -2.99 -10.29
C GLN A 45 11.82 -2.04 -11.49
N THR A 46 10.84 -1.16 -11.65
CA THR A 46 10.91 -0.04 -12.58
C THR A 46 10.61 1.21 -11.78
N ALA A 47 11.50 2.18 -11.86
CA ALA A 47 11.50 3.37 -11.02
C ALA A 47 10.48 4.45 -11.46
N LEU A 48 9.39 4.04 -12.09
CA LEU A 48 8.33 4.89 -12.63
C LEU A 48 6.96 4.69 -11.97
N SER A 49 6.77 3.68 -11.11
CA SER A 49 5.48 3.43 -10.46
C SER A 49 5.40 4.05 -9.05
N ASP A 50 4.20 4.47 -8.67
CA ASP A 50 3.85 4.89 -7.32
C ASP A 50 4.23 3.80 -6.29
N VAL A 51 4.72 4.22 -5.12
CA VAL A 51 5.13 3.31 -4.04
C VAL A 51 3.97 3.13 -3.06
N ASP A 52 3.26 2.01 -3.17
CA ASP A 52 2.16 1.66 -2.26
C ASP A 52 2.70 0.94 -1.01
N MET A 53 2.58 1.57 0.15
CA MET A 53 2.94 0.96 1.44
C MET A 53 1.74 0.86 2.36
N ALA A 54 1.60 -0.28 3.02
CA ALA A 54 0.54 -0.52 3.98
C ALA A 54 1.12 -0.65 5.38
N PHE A 55 0.62 0.13 6.32
CA PHE A 55 1.07 0.06 7.71
C PHE A 55 -0.07 -0.38 8.63
N TYR A 56 0.31 -0.97 9.76
CA TYR A 56 -0.60 -1.24 10.88
C TYR A 56 -0.01 -0.74 12.19
N THR A 57 -0.89 -0.26 13.06
CA THR A 57 -0.59 0.12 14.43
C THR A 57 -1.74 -0.27 15.35
N LYS A 58 -1.43 -0.91 16.49
CA LYS A 58 -2.41 -1.33 17.51
C LYS A 58 -3.20 -0.13 18.01
N ASP A 59 -2.53 0.96 18.36
CA ASP A 59 -3.15 2.14 18.96
C ASP A 59 -3.81 3.05 17.91
N GLY A 60 -3.39 2.95 16.64
CA GLY A 60 -3.80 3.87 15.60
C GLY A 60 -2.93 5.12 15.58
N LEU A 61 -3.01 5.86 14.46
CA LEU A 61 -2.29 7.12 14.28
C LEU A 61 -3.28 8.29 14.14
N SER A 62 -2.93 9.42 14.77
CA SER A 62 -3.56 10.70 14.48
C SER A 62 -3.22 11.17 13.07
N SER A 63 -4.00 12.10 12.52
CA SER A 63 -3.74 12.67 11.19
C SER A 63 -2.36 13.32 11.09
N ASP A 64 -1.94 14.04 12.12
CA ASP A 64 -0.60 14.67 12.16
C ASP A 64 0.52 13.64 12.17
N ALA A 65 0.34 12.54 12.90
CA ALA A 65 1.30 11.46 12.95
C ALA A 65 1.38 10.72 11.61
N LYS A 66 0.25 10.52 10.91
CA LYS A 66 0.25 9.98 9.54
C LYS A 66 0.98 10.89 8.56
N LEU A 67 0.76 12.20 8.65
CA LEU A 67 1.45 13.17 7.80
C LEU A 67 2.97 13.17 8.08
N LYS A 68 3.37 13.03 9.33
CA LYS A 68 4.78 12.88 9.70
C LYS A 68 5.39 11.59 9.16
N LEU A 69 4.66 10.48 9.26
CA LEU A 69 5.07 9.19 8.69
C LEU A 69 5.28 9.28 7.17
N HIS A 70 4.35 9.94 6.46
CA HIS A 70 4.46 10.20 5.03
C HIS A 70 5.74 10.97 4.69
N ARG A 71 6.00 12.07 5.39
CA ARG A 71 7.25 12.85 5.20
C ARG A 71 8.52 12.05 5.52
N ASP A 72 8.51 11.23 6.56
CA ASP A 72 9.66 10.41 6.94
C ASP A 72 10.00 9.39 5.82
N PHE A 73 8.99 8.71 5.26
CA PHE A 73 9.20 7.78 4.15
C PHE A 73 9.54 8.50 2.83
N SER A 74 8.92 9.63 2.54
CA SER A 74 9.24 10.47 1.37
C SER A 74 10.70 10.93 1.40
N GLY A 75 11.17 11.37 2.58
CA GLY A 75 12.57 11.73 2.78
C GLY A 75 13.53 10.55 2.63
N LEU A 76 13.16 9.37 3.11
CA LEU A 76 13.97 8.14 2.97
C LEU A 76 14.10 7.70 1.51
N LEU A 77 12.98 7.62 0.79
CA LEU A 77 12.93 7.15 -0.59
C LEU A 77 13.30 8.24 -1.60
N LYS A 78 13.40 9.50 -1.16
CA LYS A 78 13.62 10.69 -1.99
C LYS A 78 12.57 10.82 -3.10
N ARG A 79 11.32 10.51 -2.77
CA ARG A 79 10.18 10.53 -3.67
C ARG A 79 8.93 11.03 -2.96
N ASP A 80 8.03 11.65 -3.72
CA ASP A 80 6.78 12.21 -3.20
C ASP A 80 5.55 11.37 -3.57
N ASP A 81 5.69 10.41 -4.48
CA ASP A 81 4.66 9.49 -4.98
C ASP A 81 4.50 8.24 -4.10
N ILE A 82 4.42 8.47 -2.79
CA ILE A 82 4.19 7.42 -1.80
C ILE A 82 2.73 7.44 -1.37
N ASP A 83 2.03 6.31 -1.53
CA ASP A 83 0.74 6.08 -0.90
C ASP A 83 0.89 5.27 0.39
N LEU A 84 0.31 5.77 1.48
CA LEU A 84 0.33 5.13 2.79
C LEU A 84 -1.07 4.67 3.19
N THR A 85 -1.30 3.37 3.05
CA THR A 85 -2.53 2.72 3.43
C THR A 85 -2.51 2.29 4.90
N ASP A 86 -3.49 2.75 5.69
CA ASP A 86 -3.71 2.30 7.06
C ASP A 86 -4.53 1.00 7.07
N LEU A 87 -3.90 -0.15 7.33
CA LEU A 87 -4.55 -1.47 7.33
C LEU A 87 -5.69 -1.59 8.35
N LYS A 88 -5.69 -0.76 9.40
CA LYS A 88 -6.77 -0.74 10.40
C LYS A 88 -8.06 -0.14 9.83
N ARG A 89 -7.94 0.76 8.85
CA ARG A 89 -9.07 1.53 8.26
C ARG A 89 -9.34 1.19 6.79
N ALA A 90 -8.39 0.57 6.11
CA ALA A 90 -8.50 0.23 4.70
C ALA A 90 -9.65 -0.73 4.43
N ASN A 91 -10.14 -0.69 3.18
CA ASN A 91 -11.20 -1.59 2.74
C ASN A 91 -10.65 -3.05 2.69
N PRO A 92 -11.53 -4.07 2.80
CA PRO A 92 -11.10 -5.47 2.86
C PRO A 92 -10.26 -5.92 1.65
N LEU A 93 -10.54 -5.40 0.45
CA LEU A 93 -9.82 -5.77 -0.77
C LEU A 93 -8.38 -5.24 -0.74
N THR A 94 -8.19 -3.96 -0.41
CA THR A 94 -6.87 -3.34 -0.33
C THR A 94 -6.04 -3.99 0.77
N SER A 95 -6.60 -4.18 1.97
CA SER A 95 -5.89 -4.86 3.05
C SER A 95 -5.50 -6.29 2.68
N TYR A 96 -6.39 -7.03 2.01
CA TYR A 96 -6.10 -8.39 1.56
C TYR A 96 -4.97 -8.43 0.52
N LYS A 97 -5.00 -7.55 -0.48
CA LYS A 97 -3.90 -7.42 -1.46
C LYS A 97 -2.58 -7.13 -0.76
N ALA A 98 -2.57 -6.19 0.19
CA ALA A 98 -1.36 -5.82 0.92
C ALA A 98 -0.71 -7.00 1.65
N ILE A 99 -1.49 -7.85 2.32
CA ILE A 99 -0.93 -9.01 3.03
C ILE A 99 -0.65 -10.20 2.11
N LYS A 100 -1.36 -10.31 0.97
CA LYS A 100 -1.27 -11.49 0.10
C LYS A 100 -0.16 -11.36 -0.94
N GLU A 101 0.02 -10.16 -1.46
CA GLU A 101 0.98 -9.84 -2.52
C GLU A 101 2.15 -9.02 -1.98
N GLY A 102 1.99 -8.35 -0.85
CA GLY A 102 3.01 -7.44 -0.33
C GLY A 102 4.24 -8.13 0.25
N VAL A 103 5.35 -7.40 0.20
CA VAL A 103 6.63 -7.72 0.85
C VAL A 103 6.65 -7.10 2.24
N LEU A 104 6.90 -7.93 3.25
CA LEU A 104 7.04 -7.46 4.64
C LEU A 104 8.35 -6.67 4.79
N LEU A 105 8.26 -5.38 5.13
CA LEU A 105 9.40 -4.51 5.37
C LEU A 105 9.75 -4.36 6.86
N TYR A 106 8.73 -4.44 7.73
CA TYR A 106 8.93 -4.34 9.18
C TYR A 106 7.82 -5.09 9.93
N CYS A 107 8.20 -5.75 11.01
CA CYS A 107 7.30 -6.44 11.94
C CYS A 107 7.86 -6.30 13.37
N SER A 108 7.08 -5.73 14.28
CA SER A 108 7.44 -5.64 15.70
C SER A 108 7.21 -6.95 16.46
N ASP A 109 6.25 -7.75 16.00
CA ASP A 109 5.73 -8.93 16.69
C ASP A 109 5.05 -9.89 15.69
N ASP A 110 5.62 -11.09 15.54
CA ASP A 110 5.12 -12.10 14.60
C ASP A 110 3.77 -12.69 14.99
N GLU A 111 3.42 -12.71 16.28
CA GLU A 111 2.09 -13.15 16.73
C GLU A 111 1.04 -12.11 16.34
N LEU A 112 1.34 -10.83 16.54
CA LEU A 112 0.49 -9.72 16.09
C LEU A 112 0.25 -9.78 14.58
N LYS A 113 1.30 -10.03 13.80
CA LYS A 113 1.21 -10.17 12.36
C LYS A 113 0.25 -11.29 11.96
N GLN A 114 0.40 -12.47 12.54
CA GLN A 114 -0.48 -13.61 12.25
C GLN A 114 -1.94 -13.30 12.59
N ILE A 115 -2.19 -12.67 13.74
CA ILE A 115 -3.54 -12.26 14.16
C ILE A 115 -4.13 -11.25 13.18
N LEU A 116 -3.34 -10.27 12.73
CA LEU A 116 -3.78 -9.26 11.77
C LEU A 116 -4.10 -9.90 10.41
N GLU A 117 -3.20 -10.71 9.88
CA GLU A 117 -3.36 -11.37 8.58
C GLU A 117 -4.61 -12.26 8.59
N TYR A 118 -4.82 -13.04 9.65
CA TYR A 118 -6.03 -13.85 9.82
C TYR A 118 -7.29 -12.99 9.81
N LYS A 119 -7.32 -11.89 10.57
CA LYS A 119 -8.47 -10.97 10.60
C LYS A 119 -8.77 -10.37 9.22
N ILE A 120 -7.75 -9.96 8.48
CA ILE A 120 -7.89 -9.39 7.14
C ILE A 120 -8.42 -10.45 6.17
N GLN A 121 -7.90 -11.67 6.21
CA GLN A 121 -8.35 -12.78 5.37
C GLN A 121 -9.82 -13.10 5.62
N THR A 122 -10.24 -13.25 6.88
CA THR A 122 -11.64 -13.51 7.24
C THR A 122 -12.55 -12.37 6.75
N LYS A 123 -12.20 -11.11 7.04
CA LYS A 123 -12.98 -9.95 6.60
C LYS A 123 -13.10 -9.88 5.08
N TYR A 124 -12.03 -10.24 4.35
CA TYR A 124 -12.05 -10.31 2.90
C TYR A 124 -13.03 -11.37 2.41
N LEU A 125 -12.99 -12.59 2.96
CA LEU A 125 -13.88 -13.69 2.61
C LEU A 125 -15.35 -13.35 2.90
N ASP A 126 -15.65 -12.81 4.07
CA ASP A 126 -17.01 -12.42 4.48
C ASP A 126 -17.64 -11.39 3.53
N THR A 127 -16.81 -10.55 2.92
CA THR A 127 -17.25 -9.49 2.01
C THR A 127 -17.15 -9.87 0.54
N MET A 128 -16.72 -11.10 0.19
CA MET A 128 -16.63 -11.60 -1.19
C MET A 128 -17.96 -11.47 -1.93
N TYR A 129 -19.01 -12.06 -1.36
CA TYR A 129 -20.34 -12.08 -1.98
C TYR A 129 -20.87 -10.66 -2.26
N LEU A 130 -20.72 -9.74 -1.30
CA LEU A 130 -21.12 -8.34 -1.46
C LEU A 130 -20.37 -7.65 -2.60
N ARG A 131 -19.07 -7.93 -2.76
CA ARG A 131 -18.27 -7.37 -3.85
C ARG A 131 -18.69 -7.92 -5.20
N GLU A 132 -18.99 -9.22 -5.28
CA GLU A 132 -19.45 -9.84 -6.52
C GLU A 132 -20.80 -9.28 -6.98
N GLU A 133 -21.76 -9.15 -6.06
CA GLU A 133 -23.06 -8.53 -6.36
C GLU A 133 -22.90 -7.07 -6.81
N PHE A 134 -22.08 -6.30 -6.11
CA PHE A 134 -21.80 -4.92 -6.49
C PHE A 134 -21.15 -4.83 -7.89
N HIS A 135 -20.17 -5.70 -8.18
CA HIS A 135 -19.51 -5.76 -9.47
C HIS A 135 -20.50 -6.09 -10.59
N ARG A 136 -21.34 -7.13 -10.41
CA ARG A 136 -22.40 -7.49 -11.37
C ARG A 136 -23.35 -6.34 -11.65
N ASN A 137 -23.74 -5.58 -10.64
CA ASN A 137 -24.66 -4.45 -10.80
C ASN A 137 -23.98 -3.25 -11.49
N LEU A 138 -22.70 -3.01 -11.23
CA LEU A 138 -21.92 -2.00 -11.96
C LEU A 138 -21.78 -2.36 -13.44
N GLU A 139 -21.47 -3.61 -13.77
CA GLU A 139 -21.38 -4.07 -15.16
C GLU A 139 -22.69 -3.86 -15.92
N LYS A 140 -23.82 -4.19 -15.30
CA LYS A 140 -25.15 -3.91 -15.88
C LYS A 140 -25.38 -2.43 -16.09
N THR A 141 -25.06 -1.58 -15.11
CA THR A 141 -25.28 -0.13 -15.20
C THR A 141 -24.40 0.53 -16.27
N ILE A 142 -23.14 0.09 -16.40
CA ILE A 142 -22.22 0.57 -17.45
C ILE A 142 -22.70 0.12 -18.83
N PHE A 143 -23.18 -1.12 -18.94
CA PHE A 143 -23.71 -1.66 -20.19
C PHE A 143 -25.03 -0.99 -20.60
N GLU A 144 -25.93 -0.74 -19.65
CA GLU A 144 -27.24 -0.11 -19.88
C GLU A 144 -27.13 1.42 -20.04
N GLY A 145 -26.17 2.07 -19.37
CA GLY A 145 -25.92 3.51 -19.46
C GLY A 145 -25.32 3.99 -20.79
N ASN A 146 -24.72 3.08 -21.57
CA ASN A 146 -24.19 3.38 -22.91
C ASN A 146 -25.26 3.36 -24.03
N PHE A 147 -26.54 3.13 -23.71
CA PHE A 147 -27.64 3.14 -24.69
C PHE A 147 -28.45 4.46 -24.74
N TYR A 148 -28.16 5.45 -23.90
CA TYR A 148 -28.94 6.70 -23.82
C TYR A 148 -28.25 7.95 -24.41
N ASP A 149 -27.17 7.80 -25.18
CA ASP A 149 -26.55 8.93 -25.90
C ASP A 149 -26.57 8.69 -27.42
N LYS A 150 -27.78 8.59 -27.96
CA LYS A 150 -28.10 8.88 -29.36
C LYS A 150 -29.48 9.54 -29.38
N ASN A 151 -29.51 10.87 -29.42
CA ASN A 151 -30.38 11.69 -30.27
C ASN A 151 -30.06 13.18 -30.09
#